data_AF-A0A1G8RAN0-F1
#
_entry.id   AF-A0A1G8RAN0-F1
#
_cell.length_a   1.000
_cell.length_b   1.000
_cell.length_c   1.000
_cell.angle_alpha   90.00
_cell.angle_beta   90.00
_cell.angle_gamma   90.00
#
_symmetry.space_group_name_H-M   'P 1'
#
loop_
_entity.id
_entity.type
_entity.pdbx_description
1 polymer ?
#
loop_
_entity_poly.entity_id
_entity_poly.type
_entity_poly.pdbx_seq_one_letter_code
_entity_poly.pdbx_strand_id
1 'polypeptide(L)'
;MKVHKGDTVLVIAGKDKGAKGKVIQAFPATDKILVEGVNRIKKHTAVSANERGASSGGIVTQEAPIHVSNVAVIDSDGNPTRVGYRTDEETGKRVRISRKNGKDI
;
A
#
# COMPACT_ATOMS: atom_id res chain seq x y z
N MET A 1 2.09 6.56 11.02
CA MET A 1 1.88 6.20 9.60
C MET A 1 0.61 6.87 9.07
N LYS A 2 0.65 7.47 7.86
CA LYS A 2 -0.51 8.21 7.27
C LYS A 2 -1.31 7.40 6.24
N VAL A 3 -0.71 6.32 5.74
CA VAL A 3 -1.28 5.41 4.74
C VAL A 3 -1.96 4.25 5.45
N HIS A 4 -3.17 3.91 5.03
CA HIS A 4 -4.00 2.86 5.63
C HIS A 4 -4.27 1.75 4.61
N LYS A 5 -4.68 0.58 5.11
CA LYS A 5 -5.15 -0.51 4.27
C LYS A 5 -6.34 -0.03 3.43
N GLY A 6 -6.32 -0.33 2.14
CA GLY A 6 -7.37 0.07 1.20
C GLY A 6 -7.11 1.37 0.46
N ASP A 7 -6.15 2.20 0.90
CA ASP A 7 -5.76 3.41 0.18
C ASP A 7 -5.17 3.06 -1.20
N THR A 8 -5.46 3.89 -2.19
CA THR A 8 -4.77 3.84 -3.49
C THR A 8 -3.53 4.73 -3.42
N VAL A 9 -2.38 4.19 -3.81
CA VAL A 9 -1.10 4.88 -3.73
C VAL A 9 -0.35 4.88 -5.05
N LEU A 10 0.47 5.90 -5.25
CA LEU A 10 1.44 6.04 -6.32
C LEU A 10 2.85 5.86 -5.76
N VAL A 11 3.67 5.05 -6.40
CA VAL A 11 5.08 4.88 -6.03
C VAL A 11 5.90 6.05 -6.56
N ILE A 12 6.60 6.76 -5.68
CA ILE A 12 7.41 7.95 -5.99
C ILE A 12 8.87 7.59 -6.25
N ALA A 13 9.37 6.54 -5.60
CA ALA A 13 10.77 6.14 -5.63
C ALA A 13 10.94 4.61 -5.65
N GLY A 14 12.06 4.16 -6.21
CA GLY A 14 12.39 2.73 -6.38
C GLY A 14 12.15 2.23 -7.80
N LYS A 15 12.27 0.91 -7.97
CA LYS A 15 12.17 0.23 -9.27
C LYS A 15 10.81 0.45 -9.96
N ASP A 16 9.75 0.45 -9.17
CA ASP A 16 8.37 0.58 -9.66
C ASP A 16 7.86 2.03 -9.61
N LYS A 17 8.75 3.02 -9.71
CA LYS A 17 8.36 4.44 -9.71
C LYS A 17 7.33 4.73 -10.80
N GLY A 18 6.24 5.38 -10.43
CA GLY A 18 5.11 5.69 -11.31
C GLY A 18 3.99 4.64 -11.31
N ALA A 19 4.22 3.46 -10.74
CA ALA A 19 3.17 2.47 -10.59
C ALA A 19 2.10 2.92 -9.58
N LYS A 20 0.83 2.65 -9.90
CA LYS A 20 -0.32 2.84 -9.02
C LYS A 20 -0.75 1.48 -8.49
N GLY A 21 -1.14 1.41 -7.22
CA GLY A 21 -1.64 0.17 -6.63
C GLY A 21 -2.41 0.42 -5.34
N LYS A 22 -3.18 -0.58 -4.92
CA LYS A 22 -3.93 -0.55 -3.67
C LYS A 22 -3.11 -1.14 -2.54
N VAL A 23 -3.22 -0.54 -1.35
CA VAL A 23 -2.55 -1.07 -0.15
C VAL A 23 -3.32 -2.27 0.37
N ILE A 24 -2.70 -3.45 0.28
CA ILE A 24 -3.25 -4.73 0.76
C ILE A 24 -3.10 -4.82 2.28
N GLN A 25 -1.93 -4.42 2.79
CA GLN A 25 -1.60 -4.51 4.20
C GLN A 25 -0.61 -3.40 4.59
N ALA A 26 -0.74 -2.90 5.82
CA ALA A 26 0.19 -1.96 6.42
C ALA A 26 0.89 -2.61 7.61
N PHE A 27 2.17 -2.29 7.80
CA PHE A 27 3.01 -2.75 8.90
C PHE A 27 3.53 -1.55 9.70
N PRO A 28 2.72 -0.98 10.63
CA PRO A 28 3.06 0.25 11.34
C PRO A 28 4.38 0.18 12.13
N ALA A 29 4.73 -0.99 12.67
CA ALA A 29 5.94 -1.18 13.47
C ALA A 29 7.24 -1.04 12.66
N THR A 30 7.19 -1.25 11.33
CA THR A 30 8.37 -1.19 10.45
C THR A 30 8.27 -0.11 9.39
N ASP A 31 7.23 0.73 9.46
CA ASP A 31 6.92 1.75 8.46
C ASP A 31 6.84 1.24 7.01
N LYS A 32 6.40 -0.02 6.83
CA LYS A 32 6.24 -0.65 5.52
C LYS A 32 4.78 -0.91 5.18
N ILE A 33 4.53 -0.98 3.88
CA ILE A 33 3.22 -1.31 3.31
C ILE A 33 3.38 -2.34 2.18
N LEU A 34 2.41 -3.22 2.04
CA LEU A 34 2.29 -4.15 0.92
C LEU A 34 1.31 -3.55 -0.09
N VAL A 35 1.79 -3.30 -1.30
CA VAL A 35 1.01 -2.69 -2.38
C VAL A 35 0.84 -3.70 -3.50
N GLU A 36 -0.39 -3.80 -4.01
CA GLU A 36 -0.73 -4.70 -5.11
C GLU A 36 0.07 -4.37 -6.37
N GLY A 37 0.68 -5.40 -6.97
CA GLY A 37 1.42 -5.28 -8.24
C GLY A 37 2.77 -4.57 -8.16
N VAL A 38 3.18 -4.09 -6.98
CA VAL A 38 4.42 -3.33 -6.78
C VAL A 38 5.45 -4.20 -6.05
N ASN A 39 6.72 -4.02 -6.39
CA ASN A 39 7.85 -4.69 -5.75
C ASN A 39 7.72 -6.22 -5.77
N ARG A 40 7.42 -6.78 -6.95
CA ARG A 40 7.25 -8.22 -7.14
C ARG A 40 8.60 -8.93 -7.11
N ILE A 41 8.74 -9.88 -6.20
CA ILE A 41 9.94 -10.69 -6.01
C ILE A 41 9.67 -12.14 -6.42
N LYS A 42 10.70 -12.79 -6.98
CA LYS A 42 10.69 -14.22 -7.23
C LYS A 42 11.20 -14.92 -5.97
N LYS A 43 10.32 -15.63 -5.27
CA LYS A 43 10.67 -16.43 -4.10
C LYS A 43 10.68 -17.91 -4.49
N HIS A 44 11.79 -18.58 -4.21
CA HIS A 44 11.86 -20.03 -4.31
C HIS A 44 11.17 -20.60 -3.07
N THR A 45 10.08 -21.32 -3.29
CA THR A 45 9.34 -21.98 -2.21
C THR A 45 9.67 -23.47 -2.27
N ALA A 46 10.23 -23.99 -1.17
CA ALA A 46 10.48 -25.42 -1.02
C ALA A 46 9.17 -26.19 -1.18
N VAL A 47 9.23 -27.38 -1.76
CA VAL A 47 8.06 -28.24 -1.94
C VAL A 47 7.53 -28.61 -0.55
N SER A 48 6.41 -28.03 -0.14
CA SER A 48 5.64 -28.50 1.01
C SER A 48 4.46 -29.32 0.48
N ALA A 49 4.34 -30.57 0.92
CA ALA A 49 3.14 -31.35 0.67
C ALA A 49 1.99 -30.74 1.48
N ASN A 50 0.92 -30.29 0.82
CA ASN A 50 -0.33 -30.02 1.51
C ASN A 50 -0.99 -31.36 1.90
N GLU A 51 -1.79 -31.39 2.97
CA GLU A 51 -2.53 -32.58 3.45
C GLU A 51 -3.39 -33.27 2.36
N ARG A 52 -3.65 -32.59 1.24
CA ARG A 52 -4.40 -33.09 0.07
C ARG A 52 -3.53 -33.63 -1.07
N GLY A 53 -2.23 -33.83 -0.86
CA GLY A 53 -1.32 -34.45 -1.85
C GLY A 53 -0.91 -33.56 -3.03
N ALA A 54 -1.34 -32.30 -3.09
CA ALA A 54 -0.88 -31.35 -4.09
C ALA A 54 0.50 -30.78 -3.69
N SER A 55 1.54 -31.18 -4.43
CA SER A 55 2.89 -30.62 -4.31
C SER A 55 3.03 -29.40 -5.22
N SER A 56 2.98 -28.19 -4.67
CA SER A 56 3.35 -26.97 -5.40
C SER A 56 4.68 -26.44 -4.87
N GLY A 57 5.79 -26.98 -5.38
CA GLY A 57 7.09 -26.30 -5.29
C GLY A 57 7.34 -25.46 -6.54
N GLY A 58 8.21 -24.47 -6.43
CA GLY A 58 8.62 -23.67 -7.59
C GLY A 58 8.95 -22.22 -7.26
N ILE A 59 9.13 -21.44 -8.34
CA ILE A 59 9.38 -20.00 -8.26
C ILE A 59 8.04 -19.28 -8.23
N VAL A 60 7.65 -18.79 -7.06
CA VAL A 60 6.44 -17.99 -6.87
C VAL A 60 6.79 -16.52 -7.00
N THR A 61 6.01 -15.78 -7.78
CA THR A 61 6.11 -14.31 -7.82
C THR A 61 5.13 -13.75 -6.81
N GLN A 62 5.64 -13.03 -5.81
CA GLN A 62 4.84 -12.41 -4.76
C GLN A 62 5.25 -10.95 -4.56
N GLU A 63 4.33 -10.11 -4.10
CA GLU A 63 4.58 -8.73 -3.74
C GLU A 63 5.42 -8.68 -2.45
N ALA A 64 6.35 -7.72 -2.37
CA ALA A 64 7.16 -7.48 -1.19
C ALA A 64 6.87 -6.09 -0.60
N PRO A 65 6.92 -5.93 0.73
CA PRO A 65 6.64 -4.64 1.36
C PRO A 65 7.62 -3.56 0.92
N ILE A 66 7.11 -2.34 0.74
CA ILE A 66 7.87 -1.12 0.44
C ILE A 66 7.75 -0.14 1.61
N HIS A 67 8.74 0.73 1.77
CA HIS A 67 8.71 1.75 2.82
C HIS A 67 7.67 2.83 2.51
N VAL A 68 6.93 3.29 3.53
CA VAL A 68 5.83 4.26 3.38
C VAL A 68 6.28 5.61 2.82
N SER A 69 7.56 5.99 3.01
CA SER A 69 8.11 7.22 2.43
C SER A 69 8.18 7.21 0.90
N ASN A 70 8.16 6.02 0.28
CA ASN A 70 8.33 5.87 -1.16
C ASN A 70 7.00 5.93 -1.91
N VAL A 71 5.90 6.23 -1.22
CA VAL A 71 4.56 6.32 -1.82
C VAL A 71 3.86 7.64 -1.49
N ALA A 72 2.99 8.07 -2.41
CA ALA A 72 2.00 9.13 -2.20
C ALA A 72 0.60 8.53 -2.24
N VAL A 73 -0.30 9.02 -1.40
CA VAL A 73 -1.72 8.67 -1.49
C VAL A 73 -2.32 9.39 -2.69
N ILE A 74 -3.14 8.68 -3.46
CA ILE A 74 -3.89 9.25 -4.57
C ILE A 74 -5.21 9.80 -4.01
N ASP A 75 -5.50 11.06 -4.31
CA ASP A 75 -6.77 11.68 -3.92
C ASP A 75 -7.93 11.21 -4.81
N SER A 76 -9.15 11.65 -4.46
CA SER A 76 -10.36 11.39 -5.26
C SER A 76 -10.27 11.86 -6.72
N ASP A 77 -9.40 12.84 -6.99
CA ASP A 77 -9.22 13.45 -8.30
C ASP A 77 -8.08 12.77 -9.09
N GLY A 78 -7.52 11.67 -8.58
CA GLY A 78 -6.50 10.86 -9.25
C GLY A 78 -5.08 11.40 -9.14
N ASN A 79 -4.86 12.45 -8.33
CA ASN A 79 -3.56 13.10 -8.15
C ASN A 79 -2.81 12.55 -6.93
N PRO A 80 -1.47 12.43 -6.98
CA PRO A 80 -0.68 12.15 -5.79
C PRO A 80 -0.66 13.35 -4.84
N THR A 81 -0.98 13.12 -3.56
CA THR A 81 -1.12 14.19 -2.57
C THR A 81 -0.52 13.84 -1.22
N ARG A 82 -0.28 14.88 -0.40
CA ARG A 82 0.09 14.72 1.01
C ARG A 82 -1.17 14.70 1.86
N VAL A 83 -1.23 13.72 2.76
CA VAL A 83 -2.34 13.59 3.73
C VAL A 83 -2.18 14.63 4.86
N GLY A 84 -3.25 15.41 5.06
CA GLY A 84 -3.51 16.27 6.20
C GLY A 84 -4.65 15.72 7.07
N TYR A 85 -5.01 16.46 8.11
CA TYR A 85 -6.14 16.13 8.98
C TYR A 85 -6.97 17.38 9.22
N ARG A 86 -8.29 17.22 9.28
CA ARG A 86 -9.25 18.22 9.75
C ARG A 86 -10.07 17.60 10.88
N THR A 87 -10.44 18.39 11.87
CA THR A 87 -11.42 18.00 12.88
C THR A 87 -12.80 18.37 12.34
N ASP A 88 -13.67 17.40 12.25
CA ASP A 88 -15.07 17.61 11.91
C ASP A 88 -15.80 18.23 13.11
N GLU A 89 -16.44 19.39 12.92
CA GLU A 89 -17.06 20.17 13.99
C GLU A 89 -18.32 19.51 14.53
N GLU A 90 -19.02 18.72 13.71
CA GLU A 90 -20.25 18.04 14.11
C GLU A 90 -19.97 16.76 14.91
N THR A 91 -18.96 15.99 14.50
CA THR A 91 -18.67 14.67 15.09
C THR A 91 -17.46 14.67 16.03
N GLY A 92 -16.66 15.73 16.04
CA GLY A 92 -15.38 15.81 16.74
C GLY A 92 -14.31 14.86 16.18
N LYS A 93 -14.58 14.14 15.09
CA LYS A 93 -13.67 13.13 14.54
C LYS A 93 -12.57 13.77 13.71
N ARG A 94 -11.38 13.19 13.78
CA ARG A 94 -10.26 13.58 12.90
C ARG A 94 -10.37 12.85 11.57
N VAL A 95 -10.69 13.58 10.52
CA VAL A 95 -10.82 13.08 9.15
C VAL A 95 -9.55 13.36 8.37
N ARG A 96 -9.17 12.43 7.49
CA ARG A 96 -8.02 12.59 6.59
C ARG A 96 -8.43 13.43 5.38
N ILE A 97 -7.62 14.43 5.06
CA ILE A 97 -7.86 15.31 3.91
C ILE A 97 -6.66 15.28 2.97
N SER A 98 -6.92 15.46 1.68
CA SER A 98 -5.89 15.78 0.70
C SER A 98 -5.49 17.24 0.85
N ARG A 99 -4.18 17.50 1.02
CA ARG A 99 -3.67 18.89 1.04
C ARG A 99 -3.73 19.59 -0.32
N LYS A 100 -4.03 18.88 -1.41
CA LYS A 100 -4.06 19.47 -2.75
C LYS A 100 -5.43 20.08 -3.07
N ASN A 101 -6.50 19.37 -2.75
CA ASN A 101 -7.87 19.77 -3.10
C ASN A 101 -8.77 19.98 -1.86
N GLY A 102 -8.29 19.69 -0.65
CA GLY A 102 -9.06 19.85 0.60
C GLY A 102 -10.17 18.81 0.81
N LYS A 103 -10.33 17.86 -0.13
CA LYS A 103 -11.35 16.80 -0.05
C LYS A 103 -10.88 15.65 0.85
N ASP A 104 -11.84 14.85 1.29
CA ASP A 104 -11.59 13.69 2.14
C ASP A 104 -10.88 12.56 1.35
N ILE A 105 -10.07 11.75 2.06
CA ILE A 105 -9.31 10.60 1.54
C ILE A 105 -9.86 9.26 2.03
#